data_AF-A0A534LDX3-F1
#
_entry.id   AF-A0A534LDX3-F1
#
_cell.length_a   1.000
_cell.length_b   1.000
_cell.length_c   1.000
_cell.angle_alpha   90.00
_cell.angle_beta   90.00
_cell.angle_gamma   90.00
#
_symmetry.space_group_name_H-M   'P 1'
#
loop_
_entity.id
_entity.type
_entity.pdbx_description
1 polymer ?
#
loop_
_entity_poly.entity_id
_entity_poly.type
_entity_poly.pdbx_seq_one_letter_code
_entity_poly.pdbx_strand_id
1 'polypeptide(L)'
;MGVAVLLFLIIGGLNFVLAVAVPITLHLFGAASLGGQLVLGEGADHCAFLGRCLSDIERSDPAMAAFLVAFMDTMCAFMMSFAVLQIGVAWYALRRAQMWALWSSLISTLAAVPYYLAIGWMWAQRGIPVVGSLLFTLGPYVIPAIVATIVGRSGIQRAKGLRATA
;
A
#
# COMPACT_ATOMS: atom_id res chain seq x y z
N MET A 1 -4.61 8.38 -21.89
CA MET A 1 -5.59 8.19 -20.80
C MET A 1 -5.68 6.76 -20.32
N GLY A 2 -5.85 5.76 -21.20
CA GLY A 2 -5.95 4.35 -20.78
C GLY A 2 -4.81 3.86 -19.89
N VAL A 3 -3.57 4.25 -20.19
CA VAL A 3 -2.38 3.89 -19.39
C VAL A 3 -2.45 4.40 -17.95
N ALA A 4 -2.82 5.68 -17.75
CA ALA A 4 -2.92 6.26 -16.40
C ALA A 4 -4.03 5.58 -15.58
N VAL A 5 -5.18 5.30 -16.21
CA VAL A 5 -6.28 4.55 -15.58
C VAL A 5 -5.80 3.15 -15.19
N LEU A 6 -5.14 2.43 -16.11
CA LEU A 6 -4.62 1.10 -15.85
C LEU A 6 -3.65 1.08 -14.67
N LEU A 7 -2.71 2.04 -14.61
CA LEU A 7 -1.73 2.11 -13.52
C LEU A 7 -2.40 2.35 -12.17
N PHE A 8 -3.38 3.26 -12.06
CA PHE A 8 -4.12 3.45 -10.82
C PHE A 8 -5.02 2.25 -10.45
N LEU A 9 -5.55 1.53 -11.44
CA LEU A 9 -6.26 0.28 -11.19
C LEU A 9 -5.32 -0.82 -10.68
N ILE A 10 -4.10 -0.91 -11.20
CA ILE A 10 -3.09 -1.86 -10.70
C ILE A 10 -2.70 -1.50 -9.26
N ILE A 11 -2.47 -0.22 -8.96
CA ILE A 11 -2.18 0.26 -7.60
C ILE A 11 -3.31 -0.13 -6.63
N GLY A 12 -4.56 0.18 -6.98
CA GLY A 12 -5.71 -0.15 -6.15
C GLY A 12 -5.92 -1.66 -6.03
N GLY A 13 -5.79 -2.40 -7.13
CA GLY A 13 -5.92 -3.86 -7.15
C GLY A 13 -4.86 -4.56 -6.29
N LEU A 14 -3.61 -4.10 -6.35
CA LEU A 14 -2.54 -4.61 -5.49
C LEU A 14 -2.85 -4.35 -4.01
N ASN A 15 -3.31 -3.15 -3.66
CA ASN A 15 -3.72 -2.83 -2.29
C ASN A 15 -4.86 -3.75 -1.83
N PHE A 16 -5.86 -3.98 -2.68
CA PHE A 16 -6.98 -4.85 -2.37
C PHE A 16 -6.55 -6.30 -2.13
N VAL A 17 -5.74 -6.86 -3.04
CA VAL A 17 -5.25 -8.24 -2.93
C VAL A 17 -4.44 -8.44 -1.65
N LEU A 18 -3.53 -7.51 -1.33
CA LEU A 18 -2.71 -7.62 -0.13
C LEU A 18 -3.54 -7.45 1.15
N ALA A 19 -4.49 -6.50 1.16
CA ALA A 19 -5.39 -6.28 2.29
C ALA A 19 -6.30 -7.49 2.58
N VAL A 20 -6.53 -8.37 1.61
CA VAL A 20 -7.27 -9.61 1.80
C VAL A 20 -6.34 -10.78 2.12
N ALA A 21 -5.22 -10.91 1.40
CA ALA A 21 -4.32 -12.05 1.55
C ALA A 21 -3.62 -12.07 2.91
N VAL A 22 -3.14 -10.92 3.40
CA VAL A 22 -2.43 -10.81 4.68
C VAL A 22 -3.29 -11.31 5.85
N PRO A 23 -4.50 -10.78 6.12
CA PRO A 23 -5.31 -11.24 7.24
C PRO A 23 -5.74 -12.69 7.09
N ILE A 24 -6.11 -13.14 5.88
CA ILE A 24 -6.45 -14.56 5.65
C ILE A 24 -5.27 -15.46 6.05
N THR A 25 -4.05 -15.12 5.62
CA THR A 25 -2.88 -15.94 5.96
C THR A 25 -2.55 -15.91 7.45
N LEU A 26 -2.72 -14.77 8.13
CA LEU A 26 -2.53 -14.64 9.57
C LEU A 26 -3.54 -15.49 10.35
N HIS A 27 -4.82 -15.45 9.99
CA HIS A 27 -5.87 -16.24 10.66
C HIS A 27 -5.75 -17.74 10.39
N LEU A 28 -5.20 -18.15 9.24
CA LEU A 28 -5.01 -19.57 8.91
C LEU A 28 -3.72 -20.16 9.46
N PHE A 29 -2.64 -19.38 9.53
CA PHE A 29 -1.29 -19.89 9.81
C PHE A 29 -0.62 -19.28 11.05
N GLY A 30 -1.26 -18.32 11.74
CA GLY A 30 -0.73 -17.70 12.96
C GLY A 30 0.67 -17.12 12.74
N ALA A 31 1.59 -17.34 13.68
CA ALA A 31 2.96 -16.87 13.53
C ALA A 31 3.76 -17.52 12.39
N ALA A 32 3.24 -18.53 11.69
CA ALA A 32 3.88 -19.10 10.51
C ALA A 32 3.47 -18.39 9.20
N SER A 33 2.56 -17.40 9.26
CA SER A 33 2.15 -16.63 8.08
C SER A 33 3.34 -15.95 7.41
N LEU A 34 3.36 -15.96 6.08
CA LEU A 34 4.26 -15.11 5.27
C LEU A 34 5.75 -15.22 5.66
N GLY A 35 6.20 -16.42 6.07
CA GLY A 35 7.59 -16.65 6.47
C GLY A 35 7.93 -16.23 7.90
N GLY A 36 6.94 -16.15 8.79
CA GLY A 36 7.13 -15.76 10.19
C GLY A 36 6.80 -14.30 10.48
N GLN A 37 6.07 -13.64 9.59
CA GLN A 37 5.94 -12.19 9.53
C GLN A 37 4.47 -11.74 9.59
N LEU A 38 4.25 -10.63 10.28
CA LEU A 38 2.98 -9.92 10.43
C LEU A 38 2.77 -8.91 9.27
N VAL A 39 3.84 -8.27 8.82
CA VAL A 39 3.98 -7.25 7.79
C VAL A 39 4.87 -7.79 6.67
N LEU A 40 4.40 -7.63 5.43
CA LEU A 40 5.20 -7.95 4.25
C LEU A 40 6.34 -6.93 4.06
N GLY A 41 7.58 -7.37 4.27
CA GLY A 41 8.76 -6.57 3.94
C GLY A 41 10.06 -7.23 4.39
N GLU A 42 11.16 -7.00 3.66
CA GLU A 42 12.48 -7.44 4.11
C GLU A 42 12.77 -6.83 5.49
N GLY A 43 12.91 -7.67 6.51
CA GLY A 43 13.18 -7.24 7.89
C GLY A 43 12.00 -6.64 8.67
N ALA A 44 10.79 -6.58 8.10
CA ALA A 44 9.62 -5.95 8.73
C ALA A 44 9.12 -6.69 9.99
N ASP A 45 9.38 -8.00 10.10
CA ASP A 45 9.13 -8.80 11.32
C ASP A 45 10.29 -9.71 11.68
N HIS A 46 11.48 -9.17 11.68
CA HIS A 46 12.56 -9.87 12.34
C HIS A 46 12.45 -9.65 13.84
N CYS A 47 12.75 -10.69 14.62
CA CYS A 47 12.81 -10.67 16.08
C CYS A 47 13.64 -9.47 16.62
N ALA A 48 14.49 -8.87 15.78
CA ALA A 48 15.16 -7.60 15.99
C ALA A 48 14.23 -6.39 16.27
N PHE A 49 13.04 -6.28 15.64
CA PHE A 49 12.14 -5.16 15.85
C PHE A 49 11.37 -5.27 17.18
N LEU A 50 10.76 -6.43 17.41
CA LEU A 50 9.95 -6.73 18.59
C LEU A 50 10.79 -7.16 19.80
N GLY A 51 12.09 -7.39 19.62
CA GLY A 51 12.99 -7.97 20.62
C GLY A 51 12.83 -9.47 20.84
N ARG A 52 11.75 -10.07 20.32
CA ARG A 52 11.43 -11.51 20.35
C ARG A 52 10.64 -11.90 19.09
N CYS A 53 10.71 -13.17 18.72
CA CYS A 53 10.01 -13.65 17.52
C CYS A 53 8.51 -13.78 17.77
N LEU A 54 7.69 -13.58 16.73
CA LEU A 54 6.22 -13.65 16.85
C LEU A 54 5.75 -15.02 17.38
N SER A 55 6.42 -16.10 16.99
CA SER A 55 6.17 -17.46 17.50
C SER A 55 6.42 -17.61 19.00
N ASP A 56 7.40 -16.88 19.55
CA ASP A 56 7.66 -16.88 20.99
C ASP A 56 6.60 -16.05 21.73
N ILE A 57 6.12 -14.95 21.11
CA ILE A 57 4.99 -14.17 21.65
C ILE A 57 3.74 -15.04 21.70
N GLU A 58 3.41 -15.72 20.61
CA GLU A 58 2.22 -16.58 20.53
C GLU A 58 2.20 -17.67 21.61
N ARG A 59 3.37 -18.25 21.92
CA ARG A 59 3.50 -19.26 22.99
C ARG A 59 3.48 -18.68 24.40
N SER A 60 4.13 -17.54 24.61
CA SER A 60 4.35 -16.98 25.96
C SER A 60 3.25 -16.00 26.40
N ASP A 61 2.60 -15.34 25.44
CA ASP A 61 1.62 -14.28 25.64
C ASP A 61 0.61 -14.25 24.47
N PRO A 62 -0.36 -15.18 24.45
CA PRO A 62 -1.32 -15.31 23.35
C PRO A 62 -2.24 -14.09 23.23
N ALA A 63 -2.48 -13.33 24.31
CA ALA A 63 -3.27 -12.12 24.27
C ALA A 63 -2.57 -11.01 23.47
N MET A 64 -1.25 -10.85 23.66
CA MET A 64 -0.45 -9.92 22.86
C MET A 64 -0.42 -10.32 21.38
N ALA A 65 -0.29 -11.62 21.08
CA ALA A 65 -0.33 -12.11 19.70
C ALA A 65 -1.69 -11.79 19.03
N ALA A 66 -2.81 -12.03 19.72
CA ALA A 66 -4.13 -11.68 19.23
C ALA A 66 -4.31 -10.17 19.01
N PHE A 67 -3.75 -9.33 19.89
CA PHE A 67 -3.76 -7.88 19.72
C PHE A 67 -2.99 -7.43 18.47
N LEU A 68 -1.81 -8.00 18.21
CA LEU A 68 -1.01 -7.70 17.02
C LEU A 68 -1.75 -8.09 15.73
N VAL A 69 -2.40 -9.26 15.71
CA VAL A 69 -3.24 -9.69 14.57
C VAL A 69 -4.43 -8.76 14.39
N ALA A 70 -5.15 -8.39 15.46
CA ALA A 70 -6.26 -7.45 15.37
C ALA A 70 -5.82 -6.06 14.88
N PHE A 71 -4.64 -5.59 15.30
CA PHE A 71 -4.06 -4.34 14.79
C PHE A 71 -3.80 -4.44 13.28
N MET A 72 -3.22 -5.56 12.82
CA MET A 72 -3.01 -5.81 11.39
C MET A 72 -4.32 -5.86 10.60
N ASP A 73 -5.36 -6.50 11.14
CA ASP A 73 -6.70 -6.55 10.53
C ASP A 73 -7.27 -5.13 10.34
N THR A 74 -7.10 -4.24 11.32
CA THR A 74 -7.58 -2.86 11.18
C THR A 74 -6.82 -2.08 10.11
N MET A 75 -5.49 -2.26 10.01
CA MET A 75 -4.69 -1.64 8.94
C MET A 75 -5.13 -2.15 7.56
N CYS A 76 -5.36 -3.46 7.45
CA CYS A 76 -5.85 -4.08 6.22
C CYS A 76 -7.26 -3.60 5.85
N ALA A 77 -8.15 -3.39 6.82
CA ALA A 77 -9.49 -2.86 6.57
C ALA A 77 -9.45 -1.42 5.99
N PHE A 78 -8.58 -0.55 6.51
CA PHE A 78 -8.38 0.78 5.94
C PHE A 78 -7.75 0.72 4.54
N MET A 79 -6.75 -0.15 4.35
CA MET A 79 -6.11 -0.38 3.05
C MET A 79 -7.10 -0.88 1.99
N MET A 80 -7.99 -1.81 2.37
CA MET A 80 -9.06 -2.30 1.50
C MET A 80 -10.07 -1.20 1.16
N SER A 81 -10.50 -0.42 2.16
CA SER A 81 -11.42 0.71 1.95
C SER A 81 -10.84 1.73 0.99
N PHE A 82 -9.56 2.07 1.17
CA PHE A 82 -8.83 2.96 0.28
C PHE A 82 -8.70 2.39 -1.14
N ALA A 83 -8.36 1.10 -1.26
CA ALA A 83 -8.24 0.42 -2.54
C ALA A 83 -9.53 0.47 -3.35
N VAL A 84 -10.67 0.14 -2.73
CA VAL A 84 -11.99 0.17 -3.37
C VAL A 84 -12.32 1.59 -3.85
N LEU A 85 -12.08 2.60 -3.01
CA LEU A 85 -12.29 3.99 -3.38
C LEU A 85 -11.41 4.40 -4.57
N GLN A 86 -10.12 4.06 -4.54
CA GLN A 86 -9.18 4.41 -5.60
C GLN A 86 -9.52 3.73 -6.92
N ILE A 87 -9.91 2.45 -6.89
CA ILE A 87 -10.41 1.73 -8.07
C ILE A 87 -11.65 2.43 -8.64
N GLY A 88 -12.60 2.81 -7.78
CA GLY A 88 -13.81 3.54 -8.19
C GLY A 88 -13.48 4.88 -8.85
N VAL A 89 -12.62 5.69 -8.22
CA VAL A 89 -12.19 6.99 -8.76
C VAL A 89 -11.46 6.83 -10.10
N ALA A 90 -10.56 5.85 -10.21
CA ALA A 90 -9.83 5.58 -11.44
C ALA A 90 -10.77 5.15 -12.58
N TRP A 91 -11.70 4.25 -12.30
CA TRP A 91 -12.61 3.71 -13.31
C TRP A 91 -13.66 4.72 -13.78
N TYR A 92 -14.32 5.41 -12.85
CA TYR A 92 -15.47 6.25 -13.18
C TYR A 92 -15.11 7.70 -13.48
N ALA A 93 -14.16 8.29 -12.74
CA ALA A 93 -13.83 9.72 -12.88
C ALA A 93 -12.61 9.93 -13.77
N LEU A 94 -11.50 9.21 -13.53
CA LEU A 94 -10.27 9.41 -14.29
C LEU A 94 -10.41 8.97 -15.76
N ARG A 95 -11.16 7.91 -16.03
CA ARG A 95 -11.51 7.47 -17.41
C ARG A 95 -12.25 8.57 -18.20
N ARG A 96 -13.00 9.44 -17.52
CA ARG A 96 -13.67 10.61 -18.10
C ARG A 96 -12.78 11.85 -18.16
N ALA A 97 -11.47 11.69 -17.99
CA ALA A 97 -10.46 12.76 -18.03
C ALA A 97 -10.70 13.87 -16.97
N GLN A 98 -11.27 13.50 -15.82
CA GLN A 98 -11.47 14.43 -14.72
C GLN A 98 -10.15 14.72 -14.00
N MET A 99 -9.76 15.99 -13.94
CA MET A 99 -8.47 16.41 -13.39
C MET A 99 -8.38 16.20 -11.87
N TRP A 100 -9.49 16.38 -11.15
CA TRP A 100 -9.54 16.15 -9.71
C TRP A 100 -9.28 14.68 -9.35
N ALA A 101 -9.70 13.74 -10.20
CA ALA A 101 -9.51 12.30 -9.99
C ALA A 101 -8.02 11.92 -10.07
N LEU A 102 -7.28 12.58 -10.96
CA LEU A 102 -5.83 12.41 -11.11
C LEU A 102 -5.08 12.87 -9.86
N TRP A 103 -5.39 14.08 -9.39
CA TRP A 103 -4.70 14.68 -8.26
C TRP A 103 -5.06 14.01 -6.94
N SER A 104 -6.34 13.71 -6.71
CA SER A 104 -6.76 12.96 -5.51
C SER A 104 -6.12 11.58 -5.44
N SER A 105 -6.01 10.87 -6.57
CA SER A 105 -5.33 9.58 -6.64
C SER A 105 -3.84 9.70 -6.33
N LEU A 106 -3.14 10.70 -6.87
CA LEU A 106 -1.74 10.93 -6.56
C LEU A 106 -1.52 11.29 -5.09
N ILE A 107 -2.25 12.30 -4.60
CA ILE A 107 -2.07 12.82 -3.24
C ILE A 107 -2.35 11.72 -2.23
N SER A 108 -3.40 10.93 -2.43
CA SER A 108 -3.72 9.84 -1.51
C SER A 108 -2.68 8.72 -1.53
N THR A 109 -2.13 8.35 -2.69
CA THR A 109 -1.00 7.41 -2.73
C THR A 109 0.25 7.97 -2.06
N LEU A 110 0.55 9.27 -2.22
CA LEU A 110 1.71 9.91 -1.58
C LEU A 110 1.52 10.16 -0.09
N ALA A 111 0.29 10.22 0.40
CA ALA A 111 -0.01 10.45 1.82
C ALA A 111 0.52 9.33 2.74
N ALA A 112 0.78 8.14 2.19
CA ALA A 112 1.39 7.05 2.94
C ALA A 112 2.91 7.24 3.16
N VAL A 113 3.59 8.05 2.33
CA VAL A 113 5.06 8.19 2.36
C VAL A 113 5.57 8.66 3.73
N PRO A 114 5.03 9.70 4.38
CA PRO A 114 5.50 10.14 5.70
C PRO A 114 5.43 9.02 6.75
N TYR A 115 4.38 8.19 6.72
CA TYR A 115 4.23 7.07 7.64
C TYR A 115 5.30 6.00 7.40
N TYR A 116 5.56 5.65 6.14
CA TYR A 116 6.62 4.70 5.81
C TYR A 116 8.01 5.23 6.15
N LEU A 117 8.26 6.54 6.02
CA LEU A 117 9.52 7.16 6.47
C LEU A 117 9.67 7.07 7.99
N ALA A 118 8.61 7.30 8.76
CA ALA A 118 8.63 7.13 10.22
C ALA A 118 8.89 5.67 10.62
N ILE A 119 8.29 4.70 9.92
CA ILE A 119 8.56 3.27 10.11
C ILE A 119 10.03 2.95 9.79
N GLY A 120 10.53 3.44 8.66
CA GLY A 120 11.93 3.27 8.26
C GLY A 120 12.91 3.86 9.27
N TRP A 121 12.57 4.98 9.90
CA TRP A 121 13.38 5.55 11.00
C TRP A 121 13.43 4.63 12.21
N MET A 122 12.30 4.04 12.61
CA MET A 122 12.26 3.06 13.71
C MET A 122 13.04 1.77 13.39
N TRP A 123 13.10 1.38 12.12
CA TRP A 123 13.93 0.27 11.64
C TRP A 123 15.43 0.62 11.70
N ALA A 124 15.80 1.83 11.28
CA ALA A 124 17.19 2.32 11.33
C ALA A 124 17.76 2.27 12.75
N GLN A 125 16.98 2.71 13.73
CA GLN A 125 17.36 2.69 15.14
C GLN A 125 17.66 1.29 15.68
N ARG A 126 17.16 0.24 15.01
CA ARG A 126 17.34 -1.16 15.39
C ARG A 126 18.31 -1.90 14.45
N GLY A 127 19.05 -1.18 13.62
CA GLY A 127 20.04 -1.74 12.71
C GLY A 127 19.46 -2.53 11.53
N ILE A 128 18.17 -2.38 11.24
CA ILE A 128 17.51 -3.07 10.12
C ILE A 128 17.76 -2.28 8.82
N PRO A 129 18.11 -2.94 7.70
CA PRO A 129 18.30 -2.28 6.40
C PRO A 129 17.05 -1.50 5.97
N VAL A 130 17.17 -0.18 5.82
CA VAL A 130 16.00 0.69 5.58
C VAL A 130 15.69 0.86 4.10
N VAL A 131 16.73 1.05 3.28
CA VAL A 131 16.58 1.46 1.87
C VAL A 131 15.89 0.37 1.04
N GLY A 132 16.33 -0.89 1.18
CA GLY A 132 15.73 -2.03 0.48
C GLY A 132 14.26 -2.21 0.84
N SER A 133 13.96 -2.19 2.14
CA SER A 133 12.60 -2.37 2.66
C SER A 133 11.66 -1.22 2.28
N LEU A 134 12.13 0.03 2.29
CA LEU A 134 11.34 1.16 1.78
C LEU A 134 11.08 1.07 0.28
N LEU A 135 12.07 0.67 -0.52
CA LEU A 135 11.90 0.50 -1.97
C LEU A 135 10.93 -0.64 -2.28
N PHE A 136 11.01 -1.75 -1.56
CA PHE A 136 10.08 -2.87 -1.70
C PHE A 136 8.64 -2.45 -1.36
N THR A 137 8.46 -1.70 -0.28
CA THR A 137 7.13 -1.33 0.20
C THR A 137 6.51 -0.14 -0.54
N LEU A 138 7.28 0.91 -0.87
CA LEU A 138 6.77 2.11 -1.53
C LEU A 138 6.90 2.06 -3.06
N GLY A 139 7.94 1.40 -3.57
CA GLY A 139 8.28 1.38 -5.00
C GLY A 139 7.13 0.94 -5.90
N PRO A 140 6.42 -0.16 -5.60
CA PRO A 140 5.28 -0.64 -6.38
C PRO A 140 4.09 0.33 -6.46
N TYR A 141 4.04 1.36 -5.61
CA TYR A 141 2.91 2.30 -5.54
C TYR A 141 3.31 3.70 -5.99
N VAL A 142 4.38 4.25 -5.41
CA VAL A 142 4.81 5.63 -5.63
C VAL A 142 5.32 5.82 -7.05
N ILE A 143 6.15 4.90 -7.56
CA ILE A 143 6.71 5.02 -8.91
C ILE A 143 5.60 4.94 -9.96
N PRO A 144 4.70 3.94 -9.94
CA PRO A 144 3.60 3.89 -10.90
C PRO A 144 2.64 5.07 -10.75
N ALA A 145 2.39 5.59 -9.55
CA ALA A 145 1.52 6.75 -9.34
C ALA A 145 2.09 8.01 -10.00
N ILE A 146 3.39 8.28 -9.84
CA ILE A 146 4.06 9.42 -10.48
C ILE A 146 3.98 9.30 -12.00
N VAL A 147 4.30 8.12 -12.55
CA VAL A 147 4.22 7.85 -13.99
C VAL A 147 2.78 8.02 -14.50
N ALA A 148 1.81 7.47 -13.78
CA ALA A 148 0.38 7.59 -14.08
C ALA A 148 -0.08 9.05 -14.09
N THR A 149 0.40 9.87 -13.15
CA THR A 149 0.10 11.31 -13.13
C THR A 149 0.67 12.02 -14.35
N ILE A 150 1.93 11.78 -14.70
CA ILE A 150 2.56 12.43 -15.86
C ILE A 150 1.78 12.10 -17.14
N VAL A 151 1.56 10.81 -17.40
CA VAL A 151 0.85 10.34 -18.60
C VAL A 151 -0.63 10.75 -18.58
N GLY A 152 -1.26 10.72 -17.40
CA GLY A 152 -2.65 11.11 -17.19
C GLY A 152 -2.86 12.60 -17.47
N ARG A 153 -1.98 13.47 -16.98
CA ARG A 153 -2.05 14.91 -17.20
C ARG A 153 -1.98 15.25 -18.69
N SER A 154 -1.01 14.69 -19.40
CA SER A 154 -0.88 14.90 -20.86
C SER A 154 -2.12 14.38 -21.61
N GLY A 155 -2.67 13.24 -21.20
CA GLY A 155 -3.89 12.70 -21.80
C GLY A 155 -5.13 13.57 -21.58
N ILE A 156 -5.29 14.16 -20.39
CA ILE A 156 -6.41 15.06 -20.06
C ILE A 156 -6.31 16.34 -20.88
N GLN A 157 -5.11 16.92 -20.99
CA GLN A 157 -4.87 18.14 -21.77
C GLN A 157 -5.23 17.94 -23.25
N ARG A 158 -4.82 16.82 -23.85
CA ARG A 158 -5.18 16.47 -25.24
C ARG A 158 -6.69 16.32 -25.42
N ALA A 159 -7.37 15.65 -24.48
CA ALA A 159 -8.82 15.47 -24.54
C ALA A 159 -9.60 16.79 -24.42
N LYS A 160 -9.12 17.74 -23.60
CA LYS A 160 -9.72 19.08 -23.50
C LYS A 160 -9.46 19.93 -24.74
N GLY A 161 -8.25 19.87 -25.31
CA GLY A 161 -7.90 20.57 -26.54
C GLY A 161 -8.78 20.15 -27.73
N LEU A 162 -9.00 18.85 -27.91
CA LEU A 162 -9.89 18.31 -28.97
C LEU A 162 -11.35 18.77 -28.83
N ARG A 163 -11.83 19.01 -27.60
CA ARG A 163 -13.19 19.53 -27.35
C ARG A 163 -13.33 21.04 -27.56
N ALA A 164 -12.23 21.79 -27.54
CA ALA A 164 -12.25 23.23 -27.80
C ALA A 164 -12.25 23.56 -29.30
N THR A 165 -11.91 22.58 -30.15
CA THR A 165 -11.80 22.72 -31.61
C THR A 165 -12.94 22.05 -32.38
N ALA A 166 -13.87 21.39 -31.69
CA ALA A 166 -15.03 20.69 -32.25
C ALA A 166 -16.30 21.46 -31.91
#